data_AF-A0AA41YVX9-F1
#
_entry.id   AF-A0AA41YVX9-F1
#
_cell.length_a   1.000
_cell.length_b   1.000
_cell.length_c   1.000
_cell.angle_alpha   90.00
_cell.angle_beta   90.00
_cell.angle_gamma   90.00
#
_symmetry.space_group_name_H-M   'P 1'
#
loop_
_entity.id
_entity.type
_entity.pdbx_description
1 polymer ?
#
loop_
_entity_poly.entity_id
_entity_poly.type
_entity_poly.pdbx_seq_one_letter_code
_entity_poly.pdbx_strand_id
1 'polypeptide(L)' 'MTSDPRTLKNIEVLVLRADKPRIGYTWELRQYGKGTPIIASDDLFPSQVEARRSGLEAFAKFMAAG' A
#
# COMPACT_ATOMS: atom_id res chain seq x y z
N MET A 1 7.07 -23.64 9.65
CA MET A 1 7.00 -22.18 9.47
C MET A 1 5.57 -21.83 9.16
N THR A 2 4.78 -21.51 10.19
CA THR A 2 3.37 -21.18 10.03
C THR A 2 3.30 -19.65 10.00
N SER A 3 2.98 -19.09 8.84
CA SER A 3 2.59 -17.69 8.73
C SER A 3 1.43 -17.45 9.71
N ASP A 4 1.70 -16.83 10.86
CA ASP A 4 0.69 -16.55 11.87
C ASP A 4 -0.34 -15.59 11.23
N PRO A 5 -1.59 -16.01 10.99
CA PRO A 5 -2.57 -15.24 10.23
C PRO A 5 -2.93 -13.90 10.89
N ARG A 6 -2.56 -13.71 12.16
CA ARG A 6 -2.66 -12.44 12.88
C ARG A 6 -1.74 -11.36 12.31
N THR A 7 -0.63 -11.74 11.67
CA THR A 7 0.31 -10.80 11.04
C THR A 7 -0.35 -10.09 9.87
N LEU A 8 -1.19 -10.80 9.11
CA LEU A 8 -1.85 -10.30 7.91
C LEU A 8 -3.14 -9.51 8.19
N LYS A 9 -3.78 -9.68 9.36
CA LYS A 9 -5.04 -9.00 9.73
C LYS A 9 -4.94 -7.48 9.92
N ASN A 10 -3.74 -6.91 9.83
CA ASN A 10 -3.46 -5.52 10.14
C ASN A 10 -2.79 -4.78 8.99
N ILE A 11 -2.88 -5.26 7.75
CA ILE A 11 -2.25 -4.59 6.59
C ILE A 11 -3.27 -3.70 5.90
N GLU A 12 -2.90 -2.46 5.64
CA GLU A 12 -3.75 -1.47 4.98
C GLU A 12 -3.03 -0.82 3.79
N VAL A 13 -3.83 -0.33 2.83
CA VAL A 13 -3.39 0.55 1.75
C VAL A 13 -3.54 1.98 2.24
N LEU A 14 -2.42 2.69 2.43
CA LEU A 14 -2.43 4.13 2.65
C LEU A 14 -2.15 4.86 1.35
N VAL A 15 -3.05 5.76 0.95
CA VAL A 15 -2.82 6.68 -0.16
C VAL A 15 -2.20 7.96 0.38
N LEU A 16 -1.09 8.38 -0.21
CA LEU A 16 -0.34 9.56 0.18
C LEU A 16 -0.38 10.58 -0.95
N ARG A 17 -0.53 11.86 -0.60
CA ARG A 17 -0.37 12.95 -1.56
C ARG A 17 1.12 13.23 -1.71
N ALA A 18 1.62 13.24 -2.94
CA ALA A 18 2.95 13.70 -3.27
C ALA A 18 2.85 15.10 -3.86
N ASP A 19 3.52 16.06 -3.23
CA ASP A 19 3.40 17.48 -3.60
C ASP A 19 4.54 17.98 -4.51
N LYS A 20 5.71 17.31 -4.54
CA LYS A 20 6.87 17.68 -5.37
C LYS A 20 7.71 16.46 -5.78
N PRO A 21 8.27 16.41 -7.00
CA PRO A 21 8.25 17.43 -8.05
C PRO A 21 6.97 17.43 -8.93
N ARG A 22 6.07 16.47 -8.77
CA ARG A 22 4.81 16.39 -9.51
C ARG A 22 3.67 16.19 -8.50
N ILE A 23 2.62 16.99 -8.63
CA ILE A 23 1.41 16.83 -7.81
C ILE A 23 0.74 15.52 -8.25
N GLY A 24 0.56 14.61 -7.31
CA GLY A 24 -0.13 13.35 -7.54
C GLY A 24 -0.28 12.57 -6.26
N TYR A 25 -0.56 11.28 -6.40
CA TYR A 25 -0.80 10.39 -5.29
C TYR A 25 0.07 9.15 -5.44
N THR A 26 0.64 8.69 -4.34
CA THR A 26 1.32 7.39 -4.23
C THR A 26 0.53 6.52 -3.26
N TRP A 27 0.90 5.25 -3.13
CA TRP A 27 0.33 4.38 -2.11
C TRP A 27 1.41 3.55 -1.43
N GLU A 28 1.12 3.12 -0.21
CA GLU A 28 1.95 2.21 0.56
C GLU A 28 1.11 1.12 1.21
N LEU A 29 1.60 -0.12 1.17
CA LEU A 29 1.12 -1.20 2.03
C LEU A 29 1.89 -1.16 3.33
N ARG A 30 1.18 -0.97 4.44
CA ARG A 30 1.79 -0.90 5.77
C ARG A 30 1.03 -1.76 6.75
N GLN A 31 1.73 -2.25 7.76
CA GLN A 31 1.08 -2.89 8.89
C GLN A 31 0.69 -1.80 9.90
N TYR A 32 -0.56 -1.83 10.37
CA TYR A 32 -1.05 -0.92 11.40
C TYR A 32 -0.13 -0.92 12.62
N GLY A 33 0.19 0.28 13.11
CA GLY A 33 1.14 0.47 14.21
C GLY A 33 2.62 0.37 13.82
N LYS A 34 2.96 0.11 12.55
CA LYS A 34 4.34 0.20 12.04
C LYS A 34 4.51 1.42 11.14
N GLY A 35 5.57 2.18 11.39
CA GLY A 35 5.90 3.37 10.61
C GLY A 35 6.54 3.08 9.25
N THR A 36 7.13 1.89 9.08
CA THR A 36 7.82 1.50 7.85
C THR A 36 6.85 0.76 6.92
N PRO A 37 6.72 1.18 5.63
CA PRO A 37 5.93 0.45 4.67
C PRO A 37 6.56 -0.90 4.34
N ILE A 38 5.72 -1.89 4.05
CA ILE A 38 6.09 -3.22 3.56
C ILE A 38 6.38 -3.13 2.06
N ILE A 39 5.51 -2.42 1.32
CA ILE A 39 5.61 -2.16 -0.12
C ILE A 39 5.17 -0.71 -0.34
N ALA A 40 5.85 0.02 -1.22
CA ALA A 40 5.46 1.36 -1.66
C ALA A 40 5.36 1.40 -3.18
N SER A 41 4.50 2.26 -3.71
CA SER A 41 4.45 2.51 -5.15
C SER A 41 5.59 3.42 -5.59
N ASP A 42 6.33 3.02 -6.61
CA ASP A 42 7.25 3.91 -7.32
C ASP A 42 6.51 4.85 -8.30
N ASP A 43 5.27 4.50 -8.65
CA ASP A 43 4.41 5.25 -9.56
C ASP A 43 3.71 6.43 -8.89
N LEU A 44 3.51 7.49 -9.68
CA LEU A 44 2.71 8.65 -9.29
C LEU A 44 1.38 8.67 -10.06
N PHE A 45 0.28 8.55 -9.32
CA PHE A 45 -1.07 8.53 -9.86
C PHE A 45 -1.69 9.93 -9.89
N PRO A 46 -2.53 10.26 -10.89
CA PRO A 46 -3.15 11.59 -10.98
C PRO A 46 -4.32 11.77 -10.00
N SER A 47 -4.88 10.69 -9.43
CA SER A 47 -5.98 10.75 -8.46
C SER A 47 -5.84 9.76 -7.29
N GLN A 48 -6.47 10.08 -6.15
CA GLN A 48 -6.53 9.18 -4.99
C GLN A 48 -7.24 7.86 -5.33
N VAL A 49 -8.24 7.91 -6.22
CA VAL A 49 -9.03 6.74 -6.61
C VAL A 49 -8.16 5.76 -7.38
N GLU A 50 -7.34 6.24 -8.30
CA GLU A 50 -6.40 5.41 -9.06
C GLU A 50 -5.28 4.85 -8.19
N ALA A 51 -4.67 5.68 -7.33
CA ALA A 51 -3.68 5.23 -6.36
C ALA A 51 -4.26 4.14 -5.45
N ARG A 52 -5.47 4.35 -4.91
CA ARG A 52 -6.14 3.37 -4.05
C ARG A 52 -6.42 2.07 -4.79
N ARG A 53 -6.92 2.14 -6.03
CA ARG A 53 -7.20 0.96 -6.84
C ARG A 53 -5.92 0.15 -7.09
N SER A 54 -4.85 0.81 -7.54
CA SER A 54 -3.55 0.19 -7.74
C SER A 54 -3.01 -0.45 -6.45
N GLY A 55 -3.10 0.26 -5.33
CA GLY A 55 -2.70 -0.26 -4.02
C GLY A 55 -3.54 -1.45 -3.55
N LEU A 56 -4.85 -1.47 -3.82
CA LEU A 56 -5.73 -2.62 -3.51
C LEU A 56 -5.40 -3.83 -4.38
N GLU A 57 -5.08 -3.62 -5.65
CA GLU A 57 -4.62 -4.71 -6.54
C GLU A 57 -3.28 -5.28 -6.05
N ALA A 58 -2.35 -4.43 -5.61
CA ALA A 58 -1.10 -4.86 -4.99
C ALA A 58 -1.33 -5.59 -3.66
N PHE A 59 -2.24 -5.09 -2.82
CA PHE A 59 -2.65 -5.75 -1.58
C PHE A 59 -3.21 -7.15 -1.84
N ALA A 60 -4.12 -7.30 -2.81
CA ALA A 60 -4.69 -8.59 -3.17
C ALA A 60 -3.62 -9.58 -3.63
N LYS A 61 -2.65 -9.13 -4.44
CA LYS A 61 -1.50 -9.95 -4.86
C LYS A 61 -0.62 -10.34 -3.67
N PHE A 62 -0.34 -9.41 -2.76
CA PHE A 62 0.43 -9.66 -1.55
C PHE A 62 -0.25 -10.71 -0.66
N MET A 63 -1.58 -10.61 -0.50
CA MET A 63 -2.38 -11.57 0.27
C MET A 63 -2.50 -12.94 -0.41
N ALA A 64 -2.42 -13.01 -1.74
CA ALA A 64 -2.44 -14.27 -2.49
C ALA A 64 -1.07 -14.97 -2.55
N ALA A 65 0.01 -14.23 -2.30
CA ALA A 65 1.38 -14.77 -2.29
C ALA A 65 1.83 -15.30 -0.91
N GLY A 66 1.03 -15.08 0.14
CA GLY A 66 1.28 -15.51 1.52
C GLY A 66 0.34 -16.61 1.99
#